data_AF-A0A093Z8H3-F1
#
_entry.id   AF-A0A093Z8H3-F1
#
_cell.length_a   1.000
_cell.length_b   1.000
_cell.length_c   1.000
_cell.angle_alpha   90.00
_cell.angle_beta   90.00
_cell.angle_gamma   90.00
#
_symmetry.space_group_name_H-M   'P 1'
#
loop_
_entity.id
_entity.type
_entity.pdbx_description
1 polymer ?
#
loop_
_entity_poly.entity_id
_entity_poly.type
_entity_poly.pdbx_seq_one_letter_code
_entity_poly.pdbx_strand_id
1 'polypeptide(L)'
;MATVAEFHYMRLPQTLKRLLVFEDFNENLAAILNVTSSLGMLFTGPQLGDYFAPPSLNLEQLSISYMTSAEEFFRACSPTWKWQNLQSLALTSRFIIPTGLGQDINDLLCRAGALALQMPKLHTLALWNGGRGIAAAFIY
;
A
#
# COMPACT_ATOMS: atom_id res chain seq x y z
N MET A 1 -10.77 12.43 -12.24
CA MET A 1 -9.69 12.42 -11.23
C MET A 1 -10.35 12.61 -9.89
N ALA A 2 -10.42 11.55 -9.09
CA ALA A 2 -10.80 11.70 -7.69
C ALA A 2 -9.63 12.38 -6.98
N THR A 3 -9.85 13.59 -6.48
CA THR A 3 -8.82 14.28 -5.70
C THR A 3 -8.82 13.75 -4.27
N VAL A 4 -7.69 13.87 -3.58
CA VAL A 4 -7.50 13.61 -2.14
C VAL A 4 -8.67 14.10 -1.26
N ALA A 5 -9.36 15.18 -1.66
CA ALA A 5 -10.52 15.71 -0.95
C ALA A 5 -11.74 14.76 -0.88
N GLU A 6 -11.85 13.78 -1.79
CA GLU A 6 -12.99 12.84 -1.84
C GLU A 6 -12.86 11.66 -0.84
N PHE A 7 -11.66 11.42 -0.30
CA PHE A 7 -11.42 10.31 0.63
C PHE A 7 -11.91 10.56 2.05
N HIS A 8 -12.21 11.82 2.39
CA HIS A 8 -12.76 12.22 3.70
C HIS A 8 -14.12 11.54 4.02
N TYR A 9 -14.74 10.89 3.04
CA TYR A 9 -16.02 10.19 3.16
C TYR A 9 -16.02 8.74 2.67
N MET A 10 -14.86 8.08 2.55
CA MET A 10 -14.84 6.71 2.04
C MET A 10 -15.48 5.73 3.04
N ARG A 11 -16.80 5.54 2.92
CA ARG A 11 -17.55 4.47 3.57
C ARG A 11 -17.72 3.35 2.57
N LEU A 12 -16.89 2.32 2.71
CA LEU A 12 -17.04 1.12 1.90
C LEU A 12 -18.27 0.31 2.36
N PRO A 13 -19.04 -0.27 1.44
CA PRO A 13 -20.13 -1.17 1.80
C PRO A 13 -19.62 -2.35 2.63
N GLN A 14 -20.35 -2.76 3.67
CA GLN A 14 -19.98 -3.91 4.49
C GLN A 14 -19.97 -5.24 3.71
N THR A 15 -20.67 -5.29 2.58
CA THR A 15 -20.69 -6.44 1.67
C THR A 15 -19.51 -6.46 0.70
N LEU A 16 -18.69 -5.41 0.66
CA LEU A 16 -17.53 -5.34 -0.21
C LEU A 16 -16.48 -6.35 0.26
N LYS A 17 -16.10 -7.26 -0.64
CA LYS A 17 -15.09 -8.29 -0.37
C LYS A 17 -13.74 -7.97 -0.99
N ARG A 18 -13.72 -7.22 -2.08
CA ARG A 18 -12.51 -6.96 -2.86
C ARG A 18 -12.41 -5.47 -3.17
N LEU A 19 -11.26 -4.89 -2.87
CA LEU A 19 -10.94 -3.52 -3.23
C LEU A 19 -9.61 -3.49 -3.96
N LEU A 20 -9.61 -2.93 -5.17
CA LEU A 20 -8.41 -2.64 -5.94
C LEU A 20 -8.43 -1.16 -6.28
N VAL A 21 -7.43 -0.42 -5.81
CA VAL A 21 -7.29 1.01 -6.07
C VAL A 21 -5.90 1.28 -6.59
N PHE A 22 -5.81 2.09 -7.64
CA PHE A 22 -4.53 2.55 -8.15
C PHE A 22 -4.60 4.03 -8.48
N GLU A 23 -3.51 4.73 -8.21
CA GLU A 23 -3.31 6.08 -8.74
C GLU A 23 -2.47 5.96 -10.01
N ASP A 24 -2.98 6.53 -11.10
CA ASP A 24 -2.25 6.58 -12.36
C ASP A 24 -1.15 7.66 -12.27
N PHE A 25 0.07 7.28 -12.59
CA PHE A 25 1.22 8.17 -12.58
C PHE A 25 1.88 8.22 -13.95
N ASN A 26 1.86 9.41 -14.56
CA ASN A 26 2.54 9.64 -15.82
C ASN A 26 3.97 10.15 -15.56
N GLU A 27 4.92 9.21 -15.57
CA GLU A 27 6.35 9.50 -15.41
C GLU A 27 6.91 10.53 -16.41
N ASN A 28 6.40 10.54 -17.65
CA ASN A 28 6.85 11.50 -18.65
C ASN A 28 6.38 12.90 -18.29
N LEU A 29 5.15 13.03 -17.82
CA LEU A 29 4.55 14.30 -17.42
C LEU A 29 5.24 14.83 -16.16
N ALA A 30 5.54 13.96 -15.21
CA ALA A 30 6.37 14.28 -14.05
C ALA A 30 7.77 14.79 -14.43
N ALA A 31 8.45 14.09 -15.34
CA ALA A 31 9.76 14.49 -15.84
C ALA A 31 9.70 15.85 -16.56
N ILE A 32 8.66 16.10 -17.37
CA ILE A 32 8.44 17.38 -18.07
C ILE A 32 8.19 18.52 -17.09
N LEU A 33 7.41 18.28 -16.04
CA LEU A 33 7.07 19.30 -15.05
C LEU A 33 8.21 19.60 -14.06
N ASN A 34 9.35 18.90 -14.14
CA ASN A 34 10.45 19.01 -13.19
C ASN A 34 10.01 18.85 -11.71
N VAL A 35 8.83 18.27 -11.51
CA VAL A 35 8.43 17.74 -10.23
C VAL A 35 9.39 16.58 -10.04
N THR A 36 10.27 16.66 -9.05
CA THR A 36 11.11 15.52 -8.66
C THR A 36 10.19 14.44 -8.10
N SER A 37 9.44 13.79 -8.98
CA SER A 37 8.69 12.57 -8.71
C SER A 37 9.69 11.44 -8.57
N SER A 38 10.65 11.61 -7.66
CA SER A 38 11.06 10.46 -6.89
C SER A 38 9.76 9.84 -6.39
N LEU A 39 9.58 8.54 -6.59
CA LEU A 39 8.45 7.78 -6.07
C LEU A 39 8.16 8.15 -4.59
N GLY A 40 9.17 8.61 -3.86
CA GLY A 40 9.06 9.23 -2.54
C GLY A 40 8.07 10.41 -2.40
N MET A 41 7.85 11.28 -3.39
CA MET A 41 6.86 12.36 -3.30
C MET A 41 5.41 11.90 -3.55
N LEU A 42 5.20 10.82 -4.31
CA LEU A 42 3.86 10.22 -4.50
C LEU A 42 3.33 9.66 -3.17
N PHE A 43 4.22 9.14 -2.34
CA PHE A 43 3.91 8.68 -0.98
C PHE A 43 3.99 9.78 0.10
N THR A 44 4.10 11.07 -0.29
CA THR A 44 4.03 12.22 0.64
C THR A 44 2.69 12.94 0.60
N GLY A 45 1.72 12.43 -0.15
CA GLY A 45 0.32 12.82 -0.03
C GLY A 45 -0.20 12.61 1.41
N PRO A 46 -1.39 13.11 1.76
CA PRO A 46 -1.94 12.89 3.10
C PRO A 46 -1.94 11.41 3.45
N GLN A 47 -1.80 11.10 4.74
CA GLN A 47 -1.62 9.74 5.26
C GLN A 47 -2.83 8.83 4.94
N LEU A 48 -2.94 8.41 3.68
CA LEU A 48 -4.15 7.76 3.17
C LEU A 48 -4.32 6.35 3.78
N GLY A 49 -3.26 5.82 4.40
CA GLY A 49 -3.30 4.61 5.20
C GLY A 49 -4.44 4.59 6.22
N ASP A 50 -4.74 5.71 6.88
CA ASP A 50 -5.82 5.80 7.88
C ASP A 50 -7.22 5.59 7.27
N TYR A 51 -7.40 5.83 5.97
CA TYR A 51 -8.69 5.61 5.29
C TYR A 51 -8.84 4.16 4.81
N PHE A 52 -7.74 3.51 4.45
CA PHE A 52 -7.77 2.15 3.92
C PHE A 52 -7.62 1.07 5.02
N ALA A 53 -6.90 1.36 6.09
CA ALA A 53 -6.57 0.37 7.11
C ALA A 53 -7.81 -0.12 7.89
N PRO A 54 -8.71 0.74 8.42
CA PRO A 54 -9.89 0.23 9.14
C PRO A 54 -10.85 -0.59 8.27
N PRO A 55 -11.24 -0.16 7.04
CA PRO A 55 -12.11 -0.96 6.19
C PRO A 55 -11.51 -2.29 5.75
N SER A 56 -10.16 -2.39 5.68
CA SER A 56 -9.47 -3.61 5.26
C SER A 56 -9.79 -4.83 6.12
N LEU A 57 -10.22 -4.64 7.38
CA LEU A 57 -10.59 -5.72 8.31
C LEU A 57 -11.73 -6.61 7.80
N ASN A 58 -12.61 -6.05 6.97
CA ASN A 58 -13.77 -6.75 6.42
C ASN A 58 -13.53 -7.32 5.02
N LEU A 59 -12.39 -7.01 4.39
CA LEU A 59 -12.10 -7.43 3.03
C LEU A 59 -11.53 -8.86 2.98
N GLU A 60 -11.75 -9.51 1.85
CA GLU A 60 -11.05 -10.74 1.44
C GLU A 60 -9.82 -10.42 0.59
N GLN A 61 -9.85 -9.35 -0.21
CA GLN A 61 -8.72 -8.94 -1.03
C GLN A 61 -8.57 -7.42 -1.03
N LEU A 62 -7.33 -6.96 -0.84
CA LEU A 62 -6.97 -5.55 -0.91
C LEU A 62 -5.74 -5.38 -1.80
N SER A 63 -5.85 -4.55 -2.82
CA SER A 63 -4.71 -4.07 -3.60
C SER A 63 -4.73 -2.55 -3.63
N ILE A 64 -3.64 -1.91 -3.23
CA ILE A 64 -3.48 -0.46 -3.32
C ILE A 64 -2.14 -0.17 -4.00
N SER A 65 -2.22 0.50 -5.15
CA SER A 65 -1.06 0.81 -5.99
C SER A 65 -0.87 2.32 -6.08
N TYR A 66 0.28 2.82 -5.65
CA TYR A 66 0.72 4.22 -5.70
C TYR A 66 -0.15 5.25 -4.95
N MET A 67 -1.33 4.86 -4.45
CA MET A 67 -2.24 5.77 -3.72
C MET A 67 -1.90 5.93 -2.24
N THR A 68 -1.36 4.90 -1.60
CA THR A 68 -0.71 4.98 -0.28
C THR A 68 0.43 3.98 -0.24
N SER A 69 1.41 4.25 0.61
CA SER A 69 2.54 3.33 0.79
C SER A 69 2.18 2.22 1.77
N ALA A 70 2.85 1.07 1.65
CA ALA A 70 2.75 0.00 2.64
C ALA A 70 3.13 0.49 4.05
N GLU A 71 4.11 1.37 4.13
CA GLU A 71 4.62 2.01 5.34
C GLU A 71 3.52 2.79 6.06
N GLU A 72 2.78 3.61 5.32
CA GLU A 72 1.65 4.39 5.86
C GLU A 72 0.47 3.50 6.23
N PHE A 73 0.12 2.55 5.37
CA PHE A 73 -0.94 1.60 5.64
C PHE A 73 -0.65 0.80 6.93
N PHE A 74 0.57 0.28 7.08
CA PHE A 74 0.96 -0.46 8.28
C PHE A 74 1.10 0.42 9.52
N ARG A 75 1.42 1.70 9.39
CA ARG A 75 1.42 2.66 10.50
C ARG A 75 0.00 2.91 11.03
N ALA A 76 -0.99 2.91 10.15
CA ALA A 76 -2.40 3.07 10.51
C ALA A 76 -3.03 1.83 11.16
N CYS A 77 -2.37 0.65 11.06
CA CYS A 77 -2.86 -0.58 11.66
C CYS A 77 -2.64 -0.63 13.18
N SER A 78 -3.68 -1.02 13.93
CA SER A 78 -3.51 -1.37 15.35
C SER A 78 -2.94 -2.77 15.53
N PRO A 79 -2.02 -3.00 16.50
CA PRO A 79 -1.52 -4.34 16.84
C PRO A 79 -2.60 -5.32 17.32
N THR A 80 -3.76 -4.83 17.76
CA THR A 80 -4.88 -5.67 18.26
C THR A 80 -5.82 -6.14 17.16
N TRP A 81 -5.65 -5.62 15.94
CA TRP A 81 -6.53 -5.95 14.83
C TRP A 81 -6.29 -7.36 14.30
N LYS A 82 -7.35 -7.96 13.78
CA LYS A 82 -7.33 -9.28 13.15
C LYS A 82 -8.13 -9.26 11.85
N TRP A 83 -7.51 -9.67 10.76
CA TRP A 83 -8.14 -9.75 9.45
C TRP A 83 -8.69 -11.16 9.22
N GLN A 84 -9.87 -11.44 9.76
CA GLN A 84 -10.46 -12.79 9.75
C GLN A 84 -10.73 -13.35 8.35
N ASN A 85 -10.83 -12.47 7.35
CA ASN A 85 -11.22 -12.83 5.99
C ASN A 85 -10.19 -12.50 4.93
N LEU A 86 -9.16 -11.70 5.25
CA LEU A 86 -8.20 -11.22 4.25
C LEU A 86 -7.33 -12.39 3.76
N GLN A 87 -7.36 -12.59 2.46
CA GLN A 87 -6.68 -13.66 1.73
C GLN A 87 -5.55 -13.13 0.86
N SER A 88 -5.69 -11.91 0.34
CA SER A 88 -4.70 -11.27 -0.52
C SER A 88 -4.50 -9.82 -0.11
N LEU A 89 -3.23 -9.44 0.10
CA LEU A 89 -2.82 -8.06 0.34
C LEU A 89 -1.69 -7.70 -0.63
N ALA A 90 -1.90 -6.66 -1.45
CA ALA A 90 -0.88 -6.14 -2.37
C ALA A 90 -0.73 -4.63 -2.19
N LEU A 91 0.45 -4.17 -1.80
CA LEU A 91 0.72 -2.76 -1.52
C LEU A 91 2.01 -2.31 -2.22
N THR A 92 2.01 -1.07 -2.70
CA THR A 92 3.24 -0.44 -3.17
C THR A 92 4.07 0.11 -2.00
N SER A 93 5.40 -0.02 -2.07
CA SER A 93 6.31 0.57 -1.08
C SER A 93 7.52 1.19 -1.77
N ARG A 94 7.97 2.34 -1.26
CA ARG A 94 9.17 3.02 -1.76
C ARG A 94 10.47 2.29 -1.37
N PHE A 95 10.44 1.44 -0.35
CA PHE A 95 11.61 0.69 0.11
C PHE A 95 11.86 -0.60 -0.68
N ILE A 96 10.87 -1.08 -1.44
CA ILE A 96 11.03 -2.23 -2.34
C ILE A 96 11.68 -1.75 -3.64
N ILE A 97 13.00 -1.70 -3.70
CA ILE A 97 13.75 -1.33 -4.92
C ILE A 97 14.91 -2.32 -5.16
N PRO A 98 15.40 -2.48 -6.40
CA PRO A 98 16.42 -3.49 -6.73
C PRO A 98 17.73 -3.36 -5.94
N THR A 99 18.11 -2.13 -5.57
CA THR A 99 19.30 -1.83 -4.75
C THR A 99 18.94 -1.55 -3.29
N GLY A 100 17.74 -1.94 -2.86
CA GLY A 100 17.22 -1.70 -1.52
C GLY A 100 18.02 -2.52 -0.52
N LEU A 101 18.94 -1.87 0.18
CA LEU A 101 19.72 -2.44 1.26
C LEU A 101 19.62 -1.50 2.46
N GLY A 102 19.37 -2.05 3.65
CA GLY A 102 19.42 -1.28 4.89
C GLY A 102 18.30 -1.59 5.87
N GLN A 103 18.23 -0.77 6.91
CA GLN A 103 17.29 -0.96 8.02
C GLN A 103 15.83 -0.77 7.59
N ASP A 104 15.54 0.17 6.67
CA ASP A 104 14.17 0.50 6.27
C ASP A 104 13.41 -0.67 5.62
N ILE A 105 14.06 -1.40 4.71
CA ILE A 105 13.44 -2.59 4.08
C ILE A 105 13.27 -3.72 5.12
N ASN A 106 14.23 -3.89 6.03
CA ASN A 106 14.10 -4.88 7.10
C ASN A 106 12.95 -4.55 8.06
N ASP A 107 12.82 -3.29 8.46
CA ASP A 107 11.73 -2.82 9.34
C ASP A 107 10.36 -2.98 8.66
N LEU A 108 10.28 -2.67 7.36
CA LEU A 108 9.08 -2.91 6.56
C LEU A 108 8.70 -4.40 6.54
N LEU A 109 9.64 -5.28 6.21
CA LEU A 109 9.38 -6.72 6.10
C LEU A 109 9.04 -7.34 7.46
N CYS A 110 9.72 -6.94 8.54
CA CYS A 110 9.39 -7.36 9.90
C CYS A 110 7.97 -6.93 10.30
N ARG A 111 7.58 -5.69 9.99
CA ARG A 111 6.22 -5.18 10.27
C ARG A 111 5.17 -5.93 9.44
N ALA A 112 5.46 -6.17 8.16
CA ALA A 112 4.59 -6.93 7.28
C ALA A 112 4.37 -8.36 7.81
N GLY A 113 5.45 -9.03 8.25
CA GLY A 113 5.38 -10.34 8.88
C GLY A 113 4.55 -10.34 10.17
N ALA A 114 4.76 -9.36 11.05
CA ALA A 114 3.99 -9.24 12.29
C ALA A 114 2.48 -9.06 12.05
N LEU A 115 2.11 -8.28 11.03
CA LEU A 115 0.71 -8.11 10.64
C LEU A 115 0.15 -9.36 9.95
N ALA A 116 0.93 -10.04 9.11
CA ALA A 116 0.51 -11.28 8.46
C ALA A 116 0.12 -12.37 9.46
N LEU A 117 0.77 -12.43 10.63
CA LEU A 117 0.38 -13.33 11.73
C LEU A 117 -1.05 -13.07 12.25
N GLN A 118 -1.61 -11.88 12.03
CA GLN A 118 -2.99 -11.53 12.38
C GLN A 118 -4.00 -11.77 11.25
N MET A 119 -3.58 -12.40 10.15
CA MET A 119 -4.37 -12.65 8.95
C MET A 119 -4.49 -14.17 8.72
N PRO A 120 -5.36 -14.89 9.45
CA PRO A 120 -5.39 -16.35 9.48
C PRO A 120 -5.72 -17.03 8.14
N LYS A 121 -6.26 -16.28 7.16
CA LYS A 121 -6.60 -16.79 5.82
C LYS A 121 -5.69 -16.22 4.73
N LEU A 122 -4.58 -15.58 5.09
CA LEU A 122 -3.69 -14.95 4.10
C LEU A 122 -2.98 -16.03 3.28
N HIS A 123 -3.12 -15.94 1.95
CA HIS A 123 -2.43 -16.79 0.99
C HIS A 123 -1.50 -15.99 0.06
N THR A 124 -1.63 -14.65 0.06
CA THR A 124 -0.82 -13.79 -0.78
C THR A 124 -0.53 -12.48 -0.06
N LEU A 125 0.75 -12.18 0.11
CA LEU A 125 1.25 -10.87 0.51
C LEU A 125 2.27 -10.39 -0.53
N ALA A 126 1.94 -9.29 -1.21
CA ALA A 126 2.83 -8.67 -2.19
C ALA A 126 3.18 -7.24 -1.76
N LEU A 127 4.47 -6.98 -1.55
CA LEU A 127 5.02 -5.63 -1.40
C LEU A 127 5.86 -5.36 -2.64
N TRP A 128 5.56 -4.30 -3.37
CA TRP A 128 6.21 -4.09 -4.67
C TRP A 128 6.43 -2.62 -4.98
N ASN A 129 7.27 -2.38 -5.97
CA ASN A 129 7.45 -1.06 -6.56
C ASN A 129 7.83 -1.24 -8.03
N GLY A 130 7.32 -0.36 -8.87
CA GLY A 130 7.57 -0.39 -10.31
C GLY A 130 7.69 1.01 -10.88
N GLY A 131 8.49 1.12 -11.93
CA GLY A 131 8.62 2.32 -12.72
C GLY A 131 9.55 2.08 -13.91
N ARG A 132 9.84 3.11 -14.70
CA ARG A 132 10.75 2.97 -15.85
C ARG A 132 12.12 2.47 -15.41
N GLY A 133 12.46 1.28 -15.92
CA GLY A 133 13.76 0.63 -15.71
C GLY A 133 13.96 0.03 -14.31
N ILE A 134 12.94 0.05 -13.45
CA ILE A 134 13.03 -0.42 -12.06
C ILE A 134 11.77 -1.22 -11.73
N ALA A 135 11.93 -2.46 -11.29
CA ALA A 135 10.85 -3.25 -10.72
C ALA A 135 11.40 -4.18 -9.64
N ALA A 136 10.75 -4.21 -8.49
CA ALA A 136 11.07 -5.12 -7.40
C ALA A 136 9.80 -5.55 -6.68
N ALA A 137 9.80 -6.77 -6.15
CA ALA A 137 8.71 -7.30 -5.35
C ALA A 137 9.22 -8.29 -4.29
N PHE A 138 8.61 -8.24 -3.12
CA PHE A 138 8.58 -9.31 -2.14
C PHE A 138 7.21 -9.96 -2.18
N ILE A 139 7.16 -11.29 -2.34
CA ILE A 139 5.92 -12.06 -2.44
C ILE A 139 6.00 -13.27 -1.52
N TYR A 140 4.98 -13.45 -0.69
CA TYR A 140 4.70 -14.65 0.11
C TYR A 140 3.38 -15.26 -0.33
#